data_AF-A0A349DU51-F1
#
_entry.id   AF-A0A349DU51-F1
#
_cell.length_a   1.000
_cell.length_b   1.000
_cell.length_c   1.000
_cell.angle_alpha   90.00
_cell.angle_beta   90.00
_cell.angle_gamma   90.00
#
_symmetry.space_group_name_H-M   'P 1'
#
loop_
_entity.id
_entity.type
_entity.pdbx_description
1 polymer ?
#
loop_
_entity_poly.entity_id
_entity_poly.type
_entity_poly.pdbx_seq_one_letter_code
_entity_poly.pdbx_strand_id
1 'polypeptide(L)' 'MPQFQTIEEAFEWFLENVFPELPPNKKYELRDARYSFYKEGKKVSEKRMKRILDEQGDFEIIYRFDKKE' A
#
# COMPACT_ATOMS: atom_id res chain seq x y z
N MET A 1 0.06 -3.87 13.86
CA MET A 1 0.44 -3.70 12.45
C MET A 1 0.64 -5.06 11.82
N PRO A 2 -0.11 -5.40 10.76
CA PRO A 2 0.23 -6.55 9.94
C PRO A 2 1.62 -6.34 9.29
N GLN A 3 2.37 -7.42 9.11
CA GLN A 3 3.67 -7.40 8.44
C GLN A 3 3.53 -8.14 7.12
N PHE A 4 4.12 -7.58 6.07
CA PHE A 4 4.05 -8.09 4.71
C PHE A 4 5.46 -8.29 4.15
N GLN A 5 5.62 -9.21 3.21
CA GLN A 5 6.91 -9.46 2.58
C GLN A 5 7.20 -8.45 1.47
N THR A 6 6.15 -7.91 0.85
CA THR A 6 6.23 -6.93 -0.23
C THR A 6 5.37 -5.69 0.06
N ILE A 7 5.72 -4.58 -0.61
CA ILE A 7 4.91 -3.37 -0.57
C ILE A 7 3.55 -3.54 -1.27
N GLU A 8 3.48 -4.41 -2.28
CA GLU A 8 2.25 -4.74 -3.01
C GLU A 8 1.22 -5.40 -2.07
N GLU A 9 1.63 -6.39 -1.28
CA GLU A 9 0.76 -7.03 -0.27
C GLU A 9 0.29 -6.04 0.81
N ALA A 10 1.18 -5.18 1.30
CA ALA A 10 0.82 -4.13 2.26
C ALA A 10 -0.20 -3.15 1.68
N PHE A 11 -0.03 -2.79 0.41
CA PHE A 11 -0.91 -1.88 -0.29
C PHE A 11 -2.28 -2.51 -0.59
N GLU A 12 -2.32 -3.80 -0.95
CA GLU A 12 -3.56 -4.55 -1.11
C GLU A 12 -4.35 -4.60 0.20
N TRP A 13 -3.69 -4.96 1.30
CA TRP A 13 -4.34 -4.98 2.62
C TRP A 13 -4.90 -3.61 3.01
N PHE A 14 -4.18 -2.52 2.72
CA PHE A 14 -4.67 -1.16 2.91
C PHE A 14 -5.94 -0.88 2.10
N LEU A 15 -6.00 -1.32 0.84
CA LEU A 15 -7.18 -1.14 -0.02
C LEU A 15 -8.41 -1.91 0.45
N GLU A 16 -8.21 -3.06 1.12
CA GLU A 16 -9.31 -3.88 1.62
C GLU A 16 -9.78 -3.48 3.02
N ASN A 17 -8.87 -3.06 3.90
CA ASN A 17 -9.17 -2.84 5.32
C ASN A 17 -9.34 -1.35 5.64
N VAL A 18 -8.45 -0.48 5.15
CA VAL A 18 -8.39 0.93 5.56
C VAL A 18 -9.14 1.84 4.57
N PHE A 19 -8.92 1.65 3.27
CA PHE A 19 -9.57 2.43 2.22
C PHE A 19 -11.11 2.52 2.33
N PRO A 20 -11.88 1.46 2.67
CA PRO A 20 -13.33 1.57 2.82
C PRO A 20 -13.77 2.46 4.01
N GLU A 21 -12.91 2.67 5.00
CA GLU A 21 -13.21 3.52 6.17
C GLU A 21 -12.86 4.99 5.94
N LEU A 22 -12.04 5.29 4.92
CA LEU A 22 -11.61 6.65 4.62
C LEU A 22 -12.77 7.60 4.25
N PRO A 23 -12.65 8.90 4.54
CA PRO A 23 -13.63 9.89 4.12
C PRO A 23 -13.67 10.03 2.59
N PRO A 24 -14.80 10.49 2.02
CA PRO A 24 -15.00 10.57 0.57
C PRO A 24 -13.91 11.35 -0.18
N ASN A 25 -13.40 12.43 0.40
CA ASN A 25 -12.33 13.23 -0.19
C ASN A 25 -11.05 12.40 -0.39
N LYS A 26 -10.64 11.62 0.62
CA LYS A 26 -9.44 10.77 0.56
C LYS A 26 -9.63 9.61 -0.42
N LYS A 27 -10.82 9.00 -0.45
CA LYS A 27 -11.17 7.98 -1.44
C LYS A 27 -11.06 8.51 -2.88
N TYR A 28 -11.43 9.78 -3.11
CA TYR A 28 -11.32 10.41 -4.43
C TYR A 28 -9.86 10.57 -4.86
N GLU A 29 -8.99 11.06 -3.97
CA GLU A 29 -7.54 11.20 -4.21
C GLU A 29 -6.88 9.86 -4.57
N LEU A 30 -7.32 8.79 -3.90
CA LEU A 30 -6.75 7.45 -4.03
C LEU A 30 -7.40 6.60 -5.14
N ARG A 31 -8.47 7.08 -5.79
CA ARG A 31 -9.22 6.35 -6.80
C ARG A 31 -8.35 5.89 -7.97
N ASP A 32 -7.47 6.77 -8.44
CA ASP A 32 -6.54 6.47 -9.54
C ASP A 32 -5.50 5.40 -9.14
N ALA A 33 -4.99 5.49 -7.91
CA ALA A 33 -4.04 4.51 -7.38
C ALA A 33 -4.70 3.13 -7.23
N ARG A 34 -5.91 3.07 -6.65
CA ARG A 34 -6.70 1.83 -6.56
C ARG A 34 -6.99 1.22 -7.93
N TYR A 35 -7.48 2.02 -8.87
CA TYR A 35 -7.78 1.54 -10.22
C TYR A 35 -6.52 1.05 -10.93
N SER A 36 -5.41 1.78 -10.79
CA SER A 36 -4.13 1.37 -11.37
C SER A 36 -3.60 0.10 -10.72
N PHE A 37 -3.80 -0.11 -9.41
CA PHE A 37 -3.31 -1.30 -8.72
C PHE A 37 -3.95 -2.60 -9.24
N TYR A 38 -5.27 -2.59 -9.47
CA TYR A 38 -6.00 -3.77 -9.95
C TYR A 38 -6.01 -3.94 -11.48
N LYS A 39 -5.59 -2.92 -12.25
CA LYS A 39 -5.64 -3.00 -13.71
C LYS A 39 -4.38 -3.63 -14.28
N GLU A 40 -4.57 -4.73 -15.02
CA GLU A 40 -3.49 -5.38 -15.77
C GLU A 40 -2.81 -4.39 -16.72
N GLY A 41 -1.47 -4.25 -16.61
CA GLY A 41 -0.65 -3.37 -17.46
C GLY A 41 -0.41 -1.95 -16.93
N LYS A 42 -1.06 -1.51 -15.85
CA LYS A 42 -0.64 -0.31 -15.09
C LYS A 42 -0.19 -0.79 -13.72
N LYS A 43 1.05 -0.51 -13.34
CA LYS A 43 1.50 -0.73 -11.96
C LYS A 43 1.60 0.61 -11.25
N VAL A 44 1.02 0.70 -10.05
CA VAL A 44 1.38 1.77 -9.12
C VAL A 44 2.85 1.59 -8.80
N SER A 45 3.65 2.66 -8.82
CA SER A 45 5.05 2.54 -8.43
C SER A 45 5.16 2.31 -6.92
N GLU A 46 6.15 1.53 -6.48
CA GLU A 46 6.39 1.28 -5.05
C GLU A 46 6.55 2.59 -4.26
N LYS A 47 7.17 3.60 -4.87
CA LYS A 47 7.30 4.95 -4.28
C LYS A 47 5.95 5.59 -4.00
N ARG A 48 4.98 5.43 -4.92
CA ARG A 48 3.62 5.96 -4.75
C ARG A 48 2.85 5.16 -3.70
N MET A 49 3.02 3.83 -3.65
CA MET A 49 2.42 2.99 -2.60
C MET A 49 2.91 3.39 -1.20
N LYS A 50 4.23 3.48 -1.01
CA LYS A 50 4.85 3.88 0.27
C LYS A 50 4.33 5.23 0.74
N ARG A 51 4.27 6.21 -0.17
CA ARG A 51 3.76 7.55 0.14
C ARG A 51 2.31 7.49 0.62
N ILE A 52 1.45 6.74 -0.07
CA ILE A 52 0.03 6.62 0.33
C ILE A 52 -0.09 5.95 1.71
N LEU A 53 0.67 4.88 1.97
CA LEU A 53 0.64 4.20 3.26
C LEU A 53 1.08 5.13 4.39
N ASP A 54 2.18 5.86 4.20
CA ASP A 54 2.71 6.87 5.13
C ASP A 54 1.73 8.03 5.37
N GLU A 55 1.04 8.50 4.31
CA GLU A 55 0.04 9.57 4.43
C GLU A 55 -1.26 9.13 5.12
N GLN A 56 -1.58 7.83 5.14
CA GLN A 56 -2.85 7.30 5.64
C GLN A 56 -2.73 6.51 6.95
N GLY A 57 -1.52 6.26 7.45
CA GLY A 57 -1.30 5.60 8.72
C GLY A 57 0.19 5.49 9.07
N ASP A 58 0.47 4.90 10.23
CA ASP A 58 1.85 4.60 10.63
C ASP A 58 2.39 3.41 9.80
N PHE A 59 3.34 3.70 8.92
CA PHE A 59 3.96 2.74 8.02
C PHE A 59 5.49 2.64 8.27
N GLU A 60 6.00 1.43 8.45
CA GLU A 60 7.43 1.17 8.67
C GLU A 60 7.96 0.09 7.72
N ILE A 61 9.22 0.25 7.26
CA ILE A 61 9.92 -0.73 6.43
C ILE A 61 10.92 -1.50 7.30
N ILE A 62 10.73 -2.82 7.42
CA ILE A 62 11.60 -3.69 8.20
C ILE A 62 12.50 -4.50 7.25
N TYR A 63 13.81 -4.27 7.32
CA TYR A 63 14.81 -5.09 6.63
C TYR A 63 15.31 -6.19 7.58
N ARG A 64 15.11 -7.46 7.21
CA ARG A 64 15.67 -8.61 7.94
C ARG A 64 16.72 -9.30 7.07
N PHE A 65 17.85 -9.63 7.68
CA PHE A 65 18.92 -10.37 7.03
C PHE A 65 19.36 -11.50 7.94
N ASP A 66 19.45 -12.70 7.37
CA ASP A 66 19.89 -13.90 8.07
C ASP A 66 20.95 -14.58 7.19
N LYS A 67 22.07 -14.98 7.80
CA LYS A 67 23.17 -15.61 7.08
C LYS A 67 22.81 -17.08 6.87
N LYS A 68 22.80 -17.54 5.62
CA LYS A 68 22.69 -18.97 5.32
C LYS A 68 23.96 -19.69 5.80
N GLU A 69 23.80 -20.66 6.71
CA GLU A 69 24.84 -21.62 7.12
C GLU A 69 25.19 -22.61 6.00
#